data_AF-A0AAQ3SLX6-F1
#
_entry.id   AF-A0AAQ3SLX6-F1
#
_cell.length_a   1.000
_cell.length_b   1.000
_cell.length_c   1.000
_cell.angle_alpha   90.00
_cell.angle_beta   90.00
_cell.angle_gamma   90.00
#
_symmetry.space_group_name_H-M   'P 1'
#
loop_
_entity.id
_entity.type
_entity.pdbx_description
1 polymer ?
#
loop_
_entity_poly.entity_id
_entity_poly.type
_entity_poly.pdbx_seq_one_letter_code
_entity_poly.pdbx_strand_id
1 'polypeptide(L)'
;MLYTIQNIMSGFIVPSPQIPKWWIWLYYTSPLSWTLNVFFTTQFGHEDHQIEVFGETKSVAAFVRDYFGFRRDLLPLAAIVLAAFPILFATLFGYDISKLNFQRR
;
A
#
# COMPACT_ATOMS: atom_id res chain seq x y z
N MET A 1 4.78 -17.72 -1.96
CA MET A 1 6.04 -16.97 -1.74
C MET A 1 5.90 -15.50 -2.12
N LEU A 2 5.47 -15.16 -3.35
CA LEU A 2 5.28 -13.76 -3.79
C LEU A 2 4.28 -12.96 -2.94
N TYR A 3 3.09 -13.51 -2.67
CA TYR A 3 2.08 -12.86 -1.82
C TYR A 3 2.58 -12.58 -0.39
N THR A 4 3.37 -13.49 0.17
CA THR A 4 3.95 -13.34 1.51
C THR A 4 4.93 -12.17 1.54
N ILE A 5 5.77 -12.04 0.51
CA ILE A 5 6.73 -10.93 0.39
C ILE A 5 5.99 -9.59 0.25
N GLN A 6 4.95 -9.53 -0.59
CA GLN A 6 4.11 -8.33 -0.73
C GLN A 6 3.39 -7.95 0.57
N ASN A 7 3.00 -8.92 1.39
CA ASN A 7 2.36 -8.69 2.68
C ASN A 7 3.36 -8.15 3.72
N ILE A 8 4.55 -8.73 3.83
CA ILE A 8 5.60 -8.26 4.74
C ILE A 8 6.05 -6.85 4.37
N MET A 9 6.19 -6.58 3.07
CA MET A 9 6.61 -5.27 2.54
C MET A 9 5.45 -4.28 2.35
N SER A 10 4.26 -4.58 2.85
CA SER A 10 3.06 -3.72 2.66
C SER A 10 3.07 -2.44 3.50
N GLY A 11 4.06 -2.26 4.39
CA GLY A 11 4.12 -1.10 5.29
C GLY A 11 3.48 -1.31 6.65
N PHE A 12 2.74 -2.41 6.87
CA PHE A 12 2.14 -2.72 8.17
C PHE A 12 3.09 -3.52 9.08
N ILE A 13 3.66 -4.63 8.58
CA ILE A 13 4.60 -5.45 9.35
C ILE A 13 5.95 -4.74 9.45
N VAL A 14 6.48 -4.28 8.32
CA VAL A 14 7.69 -3.44 8.26
C VAL A 14 7.27 -2.05 7.81
N PRO A 15 7.32 -1.03 8.69
CA PRO A 15 6.95 0.32 8.34
C PRO A 15 7.80 0.88 7.20
N SER A 16 7.17 1.68 6.32
CA SER A 16 7.84 2.29 5.15
C SER A 16 9.17 2.98 5.49
N PRO A 17 9.29 3.75 6.59
CA PRO A 17 10.54 4.42 6.96
C PRO A 17 11.71 3.47 7.29
N GLN A 18 11.42 2.23 7.66
CA GLN A 18 12.42 1.23 8.07
C GLN A 18 12.89 0.35 6.89
N ILE A 19 12.24 0.45 5.73
CA ILE A 19 12.59 -0.34 4.55
C ILE A 19 13.84 0.27 3.91
N PRO A 20 14.90 -0.54 3.62
CA PRO A 20 16.08 -0.03 2.92
C PRO A 20 15.70 0.60 1.58
N LYS A 21 16.34 1.71 1.22
CA LYS A 21 16.02 2.50 0.00
C LYS A 21 15.99 1.67 -1.29
N TRP A 22 16.78 0.59 -1.35
CA TRP A 22 16.84 -0.29 -2.52
C TRP A 22 15.71 -1.33 -2.59
N TRP A 23 14.97 -1.59 -1.51
CA TRP A 23 13.76 -2.45 -1.51
C TRP A 23 12.47 -1.64 -1.55
N ILE A 24 12.51 -0.32 -1.36
CA ILE A 24 11.30 0.48 -1.18
C ILE A 24 10.36 0.44 -2.40
N TRP A 25 10.88 0.10 -3.59
CA TRP A 25 10.05 -0.13 -4.77
C TRP A 25 9.08 -1.29 -4.56
N LEU A 26 9.44 -2.35 -3.82
CA LEU A 26 8.52 -3.45 -3.49
C LEU A 26 7.31 -2.95 -2.69
N TYR A 27 7.54 -2.01 -1.77
CA TYR A 27 6.48 -1.34 -1.04
C TYR A 27 5.55 -0.57 -1.98
N TYR A 28 6.08 0.21 -2.93
CA TYR A 28 5.26 0.98 -3.88
C TYR A 28 4.57 0.12 -4.96
N THR A 29 5.12 -1.03 -5.31
CA THR A 29 4.47 -1.96 -6.25
C THR A 29 3.38 -2.81 -5.60
N SER A 30 3.31 -2.84 -4.27
CA SER A 30 2.31 -3.63 -3.55
C SER A 30 0.98 -2.86 -3.49
N PRO A 31 -0.11 -3.35 -4.09
CA PRO A 31 -1.42 -2.70 -3.97
C PRO A 31 -1.89 -2.62 -2.51
N LEU A 32 -1.49 -3.59 -1.67
CA LEU A 32 -1.81 -3.60 -0.23
C LEU A 32 -1.24 -2.38 0.50
N SER A 33 -0.06 -1.90 0.11
CA SER A 33 0.54 -0.70 0.70
C SER A 33 -0.32 0.55 0.51
N TRP A 34 -0.80 0.75 -0.72
CA TRP A 34 -1.69 1.86 -1.04
C TRP A 34 -3.05 1.73 -0.34
N THR A 35 -3.60 0.52 -0.28
CA THR A 35 -4.85 0.23 0.43
C THR A 35 -4.72 0.53 1.93
N LEU A 36 -3.64 0.10 2.57
CA LEU A 36 -3.38 0.38 3.99
C LEU A 36 -3.24 1.89 4.23
N ASN A 37 -2.50 2.59 3.37
CA ASN A 37 -2.40 4.04 3.48
C ASN A 37 -3.79 4.71 3.40
N VAL A 38 -4.65 4.29 2.48
CA VAL A 38 -6.03 4.80 2.39
C VAL A 38 -6.82 4.49 3.66
N PHE A 39 -6.83 3.25 4.12
CA PHE A 39 -7.58 2.88 5.33
C PHE A 39 -7.11 3.63 6.57
N PHE A 40 -5.81 3.65 6.85
CA PHE A 40 -5.29 4.30 8.05
C PHE A 40 -5.48 5.81 8.01
N THR A 41 -5.28 6.46 6.85
CA THR A 41 -5.45 7.92 6.77
C THR A 41 -6.90 8.36 6.72
N THR A 42 -7.82 7.53 6.23
CA THR A 42 -9.26 7.82 6.28
C THR A 42 -9.81 7.65 7.69
N GLN A 43 -9.44 6.57 8.39
CA GLN A 43 -9.92 6.30 9.75
C GLN A 43 -9.22 7.18 10.80
N PHE A 44 -7.89 7.25 10.75
CA PHE A 44 -7.09 7.84 11.83
C PHE A 44 -6.42 9.16 11.47
N GLY A 45 -6.57 9.65 10.24
CA GLY A 45 -5.85 10.85 9.78
C GLY A 45 -6.28 12.17 10.43
N HIS A 46 -7.36 12.18 11.22
CA HIS A 46 -7.79 13.32 12.05
C HIS A 46 -8.12 12.89 13.48
N GLU A 47 -7.63 11.72 13.91
CA GLU A 47 -7.93 11.20 15.23
C GLU A 47 -6.98 11.83 16.26
N ASP A 48 -7.51 12.79 17.03
CA ASP A 48 -6.77 13.57 18.02
C ASP A 48 -6.68 12.87 19.40
N HIS A 49 -7.28 11.69 19.53
CA HIS A 49 -7.12 10.86 20.72
C HIS A 49 -5.64 10.62 21.02
N GLN A 50 -5.25 10.91 22.26
CA GLN A 50 -3.89 10.76 22.72
C GLN A 50 -3.65 9.32 23.15
N ILE A 51 -2.56 8.75 22.68
CA ILE A 51 -2.11 7.41 23.04
C ILE A 51 -0.68 7.49 23.57
N GLU A 52 -0.39 6.69 24.59
CA GLU A 52 0.96 6.54 25.09
C GLU A 52 1.64 5.41 24.31
N VAL A 53 2.66 5.75 23.54
CA VAL A 53 3.40 4.78 22.72
C VAL A 53 4.88 5.05 22.83
N PHE A 54 5.65 4.02 23.16
CA PHE A 54 7.10 4.12 23.40
C PHE A 54 7.47 5.13 24.50
N GLY A 55 6.61 5.32 25.50
CA GLY A 55 6.83 6.28 26.60
C GLY A 55 6.59 7.74 26.24
N GLU A 56 6.05 8.02 25.04
CA GLU A 56 5.64 9.35 24.62
C GLU A 56 4.13 9.41 24.39
N THR A 57 3.49 10.48 24.85
CA THR A 57 2.09 10.78 24.52
C THR A 57 2.01 11.49 23.18
N LYS A 58 1.32 10.90 22.20
CA LYS A 58 1.08 11.49 20.88
C LYS A 58 -0.31 11.16 20.38
N SER A 59 -0.83 11.97 19.46
CA SER A 59 -2.11 11.66 18.82
C SER A 59 -1.99 10.43 17.93
N VAL A 60 -3.08 9.68 17.77
CA VAL A 60 -3.14 8.53 16.84
C VAL A 60 -2.73 8.98 15.43
N ALA A 61 -3.20 10.15 14.98
CA ALA A 61 -2.83 10.71 13.68
C ALA A 61 -1.32 10.92 13.52
N ALA A 62 -0.65 11.46 14.54
CA ALA A 62 0.80 11.64 14.54
C ALA A 62 1.55 10.30 14.52
N PHE A 63 1.08 9.32 15.31
CA PHE A 63 1.65 7.98 15.32
C PHE A 63 1.56 7.29 13.96
N VAL A 64 0.39 7.34 13.32
CA VAL A 64 0.15 6.74 12.00
C VAL A 64 1.07 7.36 10.93
N ARG A 65 1.28 8.67 10.98
CA ARG A 65 2.16 9.36 10.05
C ARG A 65 3.64 9.07 10.31
N ASP A 66 4.08 9.19 11.55
CA ASP A 66 5.50 9.20 11.87
C ASP A 66 6.08 7.77 11.98
N TYR A 67 5.30 6.81 12.51
CA TYR A 67 5.73 5.42 12.61
C TYR A 67 5.53 4.65 11.28
N PHE A 68 4.31 4.67 10.73
CA PHE A 68 3.99 3.89 9.52
C PHE A 68 4.36 4.61 8.21
N GLY A 69 4.48 5.95 8.22
CA GLY A 69 4.72 6.73 7.02
C GLY A 69 3.48 6.97 6.15
N PHE A 70 2.28 6.65 6.67
CA PHE A 70 1.02 6.83 5.96
C PHE A 70 0.63 8.31 5.91
N ARG A 71 0.44 8.82 4.70
CA ARG A 71 0.27 10.25 4.42
C ARG A 71 -1.01 10.48 3.63
N ARG A 72 -1.82 11.44 4.09
CA ARG A 72 -3.04 11.85 3.39
C ARG A 72 -2.78 12.45 2.02
N ASP A 73 -1.65 13.12 1.82
CA ASP A 73 -1.29 13.72 0.54
C ASP A 73 -1.17 12.68 -0.58
N LEU A 74 -0.95 11.41 -0.20
CA LEU A 74 -0.88 10.29 -1.13
C LEU A 74 -2.27 9.70 -1.46
N LEU A 75 -3.37 10.16 -0.86
CA LEU A 75 -4.71 9.63 -1.12
C LEU A 75 -5.13 9.71 -2.59
N PRO A 76 -4.96 10.85 -3.30
CA PRO A 76 -5.29 10.92 -4.72
C PRO A 76 -4.45 9.95 -5.55
N LEU A 77 -3.16 9.83 -5.22
CA LEU A 77 -2.24 8.91 -5.89
C LEU A 77 -2.64 7.44 -5.62
N ALA A 78 -3.00 7.12 -4.38
CA ALA A 78 -3.44 5.79 -3.99
C ALA A 78 -4.72 5.39 -4.75
N ALA A 79 -5.68 6.30 -4.90
CA ALA A 79 -6.90 6.06 -5.68
C ALA A 79 -6.59 5.73 -7.15
N ILE A 80 -5.68 6.49 -7.78
CA ILE A 80 -5.26 6.24 -9.16
C ILE A 80 -4.57 4.87 -9.28
N VAL A 81 -3.61 4.58 -8.41
CA VAL A 81 -2.85 3.31 -8.45
C VAL A 81 -3.79 2.11 -8.23
N LEU A 82 -4.67 2.19 -7.24
CA LEU A 82 -5.62 1.12 -6.94
C LEU A 82 -6.65 0.91 -8.05
N ALA A 83 -7.04 1.95 -8.79
CA ALA A 83 -7.90 1.81 -9.97
C ALA A 83 -7.12 1.28 -11.19
N ALA A 84 -5.86 1.68 -11.36
CA ALA A 84 -5.02 1.23 -12.45
C ALA A 84 -4.69 -0.27 -12.36
N PHE A 85 -4.48 -0.80 -11.16
CA PHE A 85 -4.17 -2.21 -10.94
C PHE A 85 -5.16 -3.20 -11.59
N PRO A 86 -6.48 -3.18 -11.30
CA PRO A 86 -7.43 -4.10 -11.90
C PRO A 86 -7.57 -3.88 -13.41
N ILE A 87 -7.48 -2.64 -13.90
CA ILE A 87 -7.50 -2.34 -15.34
C ILE A 87 -6.30 -2.96 -16.04
N LEU A 88 -5.11 -2.79 -15.48
CA LEU A 88 -3.87 -3.39 -15.99
C LEU A 88 -3.98 -4.92 -16.02
N PHE A 89 -4.42 -5.55 -14.92
CA PHE A 89 -4.58 -7.00 -14.88
C PHE A 89 -5.65 -7.50 -15.85
N ALA A 90 -6.79 -6.81 -15.98
CA ALA A 90 -7.84 -7.18 -16.92
C ALA A 90 -7.38 -7.06 -18.38
N THR A 91 -6.63 -6.00 -18.71
CA THR A 91 -6.08 -5.80 -20.06
C THR A 91 -4.99 -6.81 -20.41
N LEU A 92 -4.05 -7.09 -19.49
CA LEU A 92 -3.06 -8.16 -19.64
C LEU A 92 -3.73 -9.51 -19.82
N PHE A 93 -4.68 -9.85 -18.95
CA PHE A 93 -5.42 -11.11 -19.04
C PHE A 93 -6.18 -11.25 -20.36
N GLY A 94 -6.87 -10.20 -20.81
CA GLY A 94 -7.55 -10.19 -22.10
C GLY A 94 -6.60 -10.34 -23.28
N TYR A 95 -5.46 -9.66 -23.25
CA TYR A 95 -4.41 -9.76 -24.28
C TYR A 95 -3.80 -11.15 -24.31
N ASP A 96 -3.43 -11.68 -23.14
CA ASP A 96 -2.82 -13.00 -22.99
C ASP A 96 -3.79 -14.09 -23.45
N ILE A 97 -5.07 -14.02 -23.09
CA ILE A 97 -6.07 -14.93 -23.66
C ILE A 97 -6.14 -14.75 -25.16
N SER A 98 -6.27 -13.53 -25.70
CA SER A 98 -6.39 -13.36 -27.15
C SER A 98 -5.17 -13.88 -27.94
N LYS A 99 -3.97 -13.82 -27.37
CA LYS A 99 -2.72 -14.19 -28.04
C LYS A 99 -2.26 -15.61 -27.74
N LEU A 100 -2.50 -16.13 -26.53
CA LEU A 100 -2.17 -17.49 -26.11
C LEU A 100 -3.31 -18.47 -26.41
N ASN A 101 -4.55 -18.00 -26.58
CA ASN A 101 -5.62 -18.73 -27.25
C ASN A 101 -5.39 -18.75 -28.76
N PHE A 102 -4.15 -19.09 -29.15
CA PHE A 102 -3.87 -19.70 -30.43
C PHE A 102 -4.81 -20.89 -30.51
N GLN A 103 -5.86 -20.72 -31.31
CA GLN A 103 -6.47 -21.82 -32.01
C GLN A 103 -5.36 -22.59 -32.75
N ARG A 104 -4.73 -23.54 -32.06
CA ARG A 104 -4.28 -24.76 -32.71
C ARG A 104 -5.47 -25.70 -32.58
N ARG A 105 -6.14 -25.87 -33.72
CA ARG A 105 -6.94 -27.03 -34.15
C ARG A 105 -7.27 -28.06 -33.07
#